data_AF-A0A1F7LU18-F1
#
_entry.id   AF-A0A1F7LU18-F1
#
_cell.length_a   1.000
_cell.length_b   1.000
_cell.length_c   1.000
_cell.angle_alpha   90.00
_cell.angle_beta   90.00
_cell.angle_gamma   90.00
#
_symmetry.space_group_name_H-M   'P 1'
#
loop_
_entity.id
_entity.type
_entity.pdbx_description
1 polymer ?
#
loop_
_entity_poly.entity_id
_entity_poly.type
_entity_poly.pdbx_seq_one_letter_code
_entity_poly.pdbx_strand_id
1 'polypeptide(L)'
;MTGQGEQAIREAAGGLLRDVLHIGIVVADLDRSVAEWERLFRLRPSDVWASDLGVRVVFFDVGGTRIELVEYTGPIVERFGPVLSRREGVHHVCFRVADLDAALGEVSARGLRVVPGFPVDGAHGRIAFLEPEPSTGLIAELCEVGEPKPEARRADRGVPRAERGGEPKPEARRADRGVPRAERGAL
;
A
#
# COMPACT_ATOMS: atom_id res chain seq x y z
N MET A 1 12.18 24.18 16.65
CA MET A 1 10.71 24.00 16.52
C MET A 1 10.36 22.53 16.74
N THR A 2 10.64 21.95 17.92
CA THR A 2 10.67 20.47 18.08
C THR A 2 9.80 19.92 19.22
N GLY A 3 9.16 20.75 20.06
CA GLY A 3 8.35 20.23 21.18
C GLY A 3 6.87 19.99 20.85
N GLN A 4 6.26 20.84 20.02
CA GLN A 4 4.81 20.80 19.80
C GLN A 4 4.36 19.73 18.80
N GLY A 5 5.20 19.42 17.80
CA GLY A 5 4.90 18.36 16.82
C GLY A 5 4.94 16.95 17.43
N GLU A 6 5.92 16.69 18.30
CA GLU A 6 6.04 15.40 19.01
C GLU A 6 4.91 15.20 20.03
N GLN A 7 4.44 16.29 20.66
CA GLN A 7 3.34 16.23 21.62
C GLN A 7 1.98 16.02 20.95
N ALA A 8 1.73 16.63 19.78
CA ALA A 8 0.53 16.38 18.98
C ALA A 8 0.46 14.94 18.44
N ILE A 9 1.60 14.36 18.04
CA ILE A 9 1.71 12.94 17.65
C ILE A 9 1.40 12.01 18.84
N ARG A 10 1.81 12.40 20.07
CA ARG A 10 1.50 11.64 21.29
C ARG A 10 0.05 11.79 21.75
N GLU A 11 -0.62 12.92 21.50
CA GLU A 11 -2.05 13.08 21.80
C GLU A 11 -2.94 12.23 20.87
N ALA A 12 -2.50 11.96 19.63
CA ALA A 12 -3.11 10.94 18.78
C ALA A 12 -3.05 9.52 19.38
N ALA A 13 -2.17 9.27 20.36
CA ALA A 13 -2.17 8.03 21.13
C ALA A 13 -3.35 7.90 22.13
N GLY A 14 -4.28 8.86 22.18
CA GLY A 14 -5.61 8.70 22.77
C GLY A 14 -6.74 8.54 21.73
N GLY A 15 -6.43 8.69 20.44
CA GLY A 15 -7.39 8.63 19.34
C GLY A 15 -7.68 7.21 18.88
N LEU A 16 -8.77 7.08 18.12
CA LEU A 16 -9.21 5.85 17.46
C LEU A 16 -8.08 5.20 16.64
N LEU A 17 -7.34 6.00 15.87
CA LEU A 17 -6.26 5.58 14.99
C LEU A 17 -4.92 5.85 15.66
N ARG A 18 -4.00 4.87 15.62
CA ARG A 18 -2.69 4.96 16.28
C ARG A 18 -1.60 5.47 15.33
N ASP A 19 -1.45 4.79 14.21
CA ASP A 19 -0.46 5.10 13.17
C ASP A 19 -0.96 4.60 11.80
N VAL A 20 -0.25 5.00 10.74
CA VAL A 20 -0.42 4.41 9.41
C VAL A 20 0.48 3.19 9.31
N LEU A 21 -0.15 2.01 9.22
CA LEU A 21 0.55 0.73 9.07
C LEU A 21 1.16 0.60 7.69
N HIS A 22 0.31 0.76 6.68
CA HIS A 22 0.72 0.62 5.29
C HIS A 22 -0.19 1.38 4.33
N ILE A 23 0.32 1.56 3.12
CA ILE A 23 -0.44 2.02 1.95
C ILE A 23 -0.46 0.88 0.95
N GLY A 24 -1.66 0.41 0.61
CA GLY A 24 -1.85 -0.63 -0.39
C GLY A 24 -1.97 -0.06 -1.79
N ILE A 25 -1.21 -0.63 -2.72
CA ILE A 25 -1.18 -0.27 -4.14
C ILE A 25 -1.50 -1.53 -4.94
N VAL A 26 -2.62 -1.52 -5.65
CA VAL A 26 -3.01 -2.65 -6.50
C VAL A 26 -2.20 -2.61 -7.78
N VAL A 27 -1.71 -3.78 -8.20
CA VAL A 27 -0.94 -3.98 -9.42
C VAL A 27 -1.50 -5.17 -10.20
N ALA A 28 -1.42 -5.13 -11.52
CA ALA A 28 -1.89 -6.22 -12.38
C ALA A 28 -0.91 -7.41 -12.44
N ASP A 29 0.38 -7.14 -12.23
CA ASP A 29 1.46 -8.13 -12.20
C ASP A 29 2.40 -7.79 -11.04
N LEU A 30 2.41 -8.64 -10.01
CA LEU A 30 3.21 -8.40 -8.81
C LEU A 30 4.71 -8.46 -9.08
N ASP A 31 5.15 -9.46 -9.83
CA ASP A 31 6.57 -9.75 -10.04
C ASP A 31 7.22 -8.65 -10.89
N ARG A 32 6.53 -8.20 -11.96
CA ARG A 32 6.95 -7.07 -12.78
C ARG A 32 6.99 -5.77 -11.95
N SER A 33 5.96 -5.52 -11.16
CA SER A 33 5.87 -4.31 -10.34
C SER A 33 6.98 -4.25 -9.30
N VAL A 34 7.29 -5.37 -8.64
CA VAL A 34 8.43 -5.46 -7.71
C VAL A 34 9.73 -5.12 -8.41
N ALA A 35 10.01 -5.73 -9.57
CA ALA A 35 11.25 -5.47 -10.31
C ALA A 35 11.39 -3.98 -10.69
N GLU A 36 10.31 -3.33 -11.12
CA GLU A 36 10.32 -1.90 -11.42
C GLU A 36 10.53 -1.04 -10.17
N TRP A 37 9.91 -1.40 -9.03
CA TRP A 37 10.07 -0.67 -7.78
C TRP A 37 11.49 -0.78 -7.22
N GLU A 38 12.10 -1.96 -7.27
CA GLU A 38 13.51 -2.14 -6.92
C GLU A 38 14.42 -1.30 -7.81
N ARG A 39 14.15 -1.26 -9.12
CA ARG A 39 14.94 -0.49 -10.10
C ARG A 39 14.80 1.02 -9.92
N LEU A 40 13.56 1.52 -9.80
CA LEU A 40 13.24 2.94 -9.77
C LEU A 40 13.55 3.57 -8.42
N PHE A 41 13.15 2.92 -7.32
CA PHE A 41 13.21 3.49 -5.98
C PHE A 41 14.33 2.92 -5.13
N ARG A 42 15.07 1.92 -5.65
CA ARG A 42 16.19 1.26 -4.94
C ARG A 42 15.74 0.66 -3.59
N LEU A 43 14.50 0.22 -3.53
CA LEU A 43 13.94 -0.51 -2.40
C LEU A 43 14.18 -2.01 -2.59
N ARG A 44 14.08 -2.78 -1.51
CA ARG A 44 14.09 -4.25 -1.54
C ARG A 44 12.87 -4.76 -0.77
N PRO A 45 12.20 -5.83 -1.24
CA PRO A 45 11.12 -6.46 -0.49
C PRO A 45 11.57 -6.83 0.92
N SER A 46 10.78 -6.46 1.93
CA SER A 46 11.02 -6.84 3.32
C SER A 46 10.36 -8.16 3.68
N ASP A 47 9.24 -8.49 3.04
CA ASP A 47 8.49 -9.74 3.29
C ASP A 47 7.58 -10.08 2.10
N VAL A 48 6.95 -11.25 2.15
CA VAL A 48 5.92 -11.69 1.18
C VAL A 48 4.81 -12.47 1.88
N TRP A 49 3.58 -12.27 1.41
CA TRP A 49 2.40 -12.93 1.98
C TRP A 49 1.42 -13.32 0.88
N ALA A 50 0.71 -14.42 1.08
CA ALA A 50 -0.38 -14.83 0.21
C ALA A 50 -1.54 -15.41 1.01
N SER A 51 -2.75 -15.30 0.44
CA SER A 51 -3.95 -15.95 0.97
C SER A 51 -4.54 -16.94 -0.02
N ASP A 52 -5.30 -17.90 0.52
CA ASP A 52 -6.08 -18.87 -0.25
C ASP A 52 -7.25 -18.22 -1.04
N LEU A 53 -7.55 -16.94 -0.78
CA LEU A 53 -8.52 -16.16 -1.55
C LEU A 53 -7.90 -15.50 -2.79
N GLY A 54 -6.65 -15.85 -3.11
CA GLY A 54 -5.91 -15.34 -4.26
C GLY A 54 -5.56 -13.88 -4.09
N VAL A 55 -4.86 -13.58 -3.00
CA VAL A 55 -4.16 -12.31 -2.80
C VAL A 55 -2.69 -12.62 -2.67
N ARG A 56 -1.85 -11.89 -3.40
CA ARG A 56 -0.40 -11.88 -3.23
C ARG A 56 0.03 -10.48 -2.82
N VAL A 57 0.90 -10.38 -1.82
CA VAL A 57 1.39 -9.12 -1.30
C VAL A 57 2.90 -9.15 -1.14
N VAL A 58 3.56 -8.08 -1.58
CA VAL A 58 4.98 -7.80 -1.31
C VAL A 58 5.07 -6.49 -0.53
N PHE A 59 5.86 -6.50 0.54
CA PHE A 59 6.01 -5.37 1.46
C PHE A 59 7.34 -4.65 1.23
N PHE A 60 7.33 -3.33 1.33
CA PHE A 60 8.52 -2.48 1.36
C PHE A 60 8.46 -1.56 2.58
N ASP A 61 9.47 -1.59 3.45
CA ASP A 61 9.55 -0.68 4.60
C ASP A 61 10.09 0.70 4.16
N VAL A 62 9.35 1.76 4.45
CA VAL A 62 9.70 3.14 4.10
C VAL A 62 9.35 4.09 5.24
N GLY A 63 10.34 4.74 5.84
CA GLY A 63 10.11 5.87 6.76
C GLY A 63 9.27 5.57 8.01
N GLY A 64 9.25 4.32 8.47
CA GLY A 64 8.44 3.90 9.63
C GLY A 64 7.02 3.41 9.29
N THR A 65 6.66 3.39 8.01
CA THR A 65 5.44 2.74 7.48
C THR A 65 5.82 1.73 6.40
N ARG A 66 4.82 1.10 5.78
CA ARG A 66 5.01 0.12 4.70
C ARG A 66 4.26 0.51 3.43
N ILE A 67 4.83 0.15 2.29
CA ILE A 67 4.10 0.07 1.04
C ILE A 67 3.83 -1.39 0.73
N GLU A 68 2.60 -1.69 0.35
CA GLU A 68 2.18 -3.01 -0.09
C GLU A 68 1.81 -2.98 -1.56
N LEU A 69 2.53 -3.77 -2.36
CA LEU A 69 2.07 -4.10 -3.69
C LEU A 69 1.15 -5.30 -3.59
N VAL A 70 -0.09 -5.13 -4.03
CA VAL A 70 -1.18 -6.10 -3.88
C VAL A 70 -1.64 -6.56 -5.25
N GLU A 71 -1.60 -7.87 -5.48
CA GLU A 71 -2.15 -8.49 -6.68
C GLU A 71 -3.30 -9.42 -6.29
N TYR A 72 -4.46 -9.18 -6.91
CA TYR A 72 -5.67 -9.98 -6.72
C TYR A 72 -5.83 -11.01 -7.84
N THR A 73 -5.48 -12.26 -7.54
CA THR A 73 -5.49 -13.40 -8.47
C THR A 73 -6.70 -14.34 -8.31
N GLY A 74 -7.47 -14.20 -7.22
CA GLY A 74 -8.56 -15.13 -6.90
C GLY A 74 -9.85 -14.44 -6.44
N PRO A 75 -10.76 -15.19 -5.77
CA PRO A 75 -12.15 -14.79 -5.56
C PRO A 75 -12.37 -13.68 -4.53
N ILE A 76 -11.31 -13.07 -3.98
CA ILE A 76 -11.46 -12.09 -2.90
C ILE A 76 -12.31 -10.88 -3.31
N VAL A 77 -12.16 -10.43 -4.56
CA VAL A 77 -12.89 -9.28 -5.12
C VAL A 77 -14.38 -9.61 -5.21
N GLU A 78 -14.70 -10.81 -5.66
CA GLU A 78 -16.06 -11.31 -5.79
C GLU A 78 -16.71 -11.52 -4.41
N ARG A 79 -15.90 -11.90 -3.40
CA ARG A 79 -16.37 -12.15 -2.03
C ARG A 79 -16.73 -10.87 -1.28
N PHE A 80 -15.89 -9.84 -1.35
CA PHE A 80 -16.04 -8.61 -0.56
C PHE A 80 -16.55 -7.42 -1.37
N GLY A 81 -16.74 -7.59 -2.69
CA GLY A 81 -17.34 -6.60 -3.55
C GLY A 81 -16.34 -5.52 -4.02
N PRO A 82 -16.86 -4.42 -4.61
CA PRO A 82 -16.06 -3.50 -5.42
C PRO A 82 -15.04 -2.67 -4.63
N VAL A 83 -15.13 -2.66 -3.28
CA VAL A 83 -14.13 -2.00 -2.44
C VAL A 83 -12.78 -2.67 -2.59
N LEU A 84 -12.74 -4.01 -2.73
CA LEU A 84 -11.54 -4.71 -3.17
C LEU A 84 -11.59 -4.79 -4.69
N SER A 85 -10.83 -3.94 -5.37
CA SER A 85 -10.88 -3.86 -6.84
C SER A 85 -9.56 -4.26 -7.48
N ARG A 86 -9.61 -4.82 -8.70
CA ARG A 86 -8.42 -5.09 -9.54
C ARG A 86 -7.93 -3.86 -10.29
N ARG A 87 -8.39 -2.65 -9.93
CA ARG A 87 -7.97 -1.41 -10.58
C ARG A 87 -6.61 -1.02 -10.03
N GLU A 88 -5.62 -0.90 -10.91
CA GLU A 88 -4.26 -0.53 -10.52
C GLU A 88 -4.18 0.87 -9.92
N GLY A 89 -3.27 1.05 -8.96
CA GLY A 89 -2.99 2.32 -8.29
C GLY A 89 -3.13 2.26 -6.77
N VAL A 90 -2.95 3.41 -6.12
CA VAL A 90 -3.17 3.53 -4.66
C VAL A 90 -4.61 3.17 -4.35
N HIS A 91 -4.79 2.19 -3.48
CA HIS A 91 -6.07 1.57 -3.20
C HIS A 91 -6.58 1.96 -1.82
N HIS A 92 -5.77 1.79 -0.77
CA HIS A 92 -6.20 2.02 0.60
C HIS A 92 -5.06 2.53 1.48
N VAL A 93 -5.44 3.12 2.60
CA VAL A 93 -4.55 3.40 3.72
C VAL A 93 -4.99 2.56 4.90
N CYS A 94 -4.04 1.82 5.48
CA CYS A 94 -4.28 1.00 6.66
C CYS A 94 -3.86 1.73 7.92
N PHE A 95 -4.76 1.76 8.90
CA PHE A 95 -4.53 2.36 10.19
C PHE A 95 -4.51 1.31 11.28
N ARG A 96 -3.51 1.39 12.16
CA ARG A 96 -3.47 0.58 13.37
C ARG A 96 -4.54 1.05 14.35
N VAL A 97 -5.30 0.11 14.88
CA VAL A 97 -6.21 0.31 16.01
C VAL A 97 -5.82 -0.60 17.16
N ALA A 98 -6.19 -0.22 18.39
CA ALA A 98 -5.87 -1.00 19.59
C ALA A 98 -6.86 -2.15 19.82
N ASP A 99 -8.13 -1.93 19.46
CA ASP A 99 -9.23 -2.89 19.53
C ASP A 99 -10.09 -2.68 18.28
N LEU A 100 -10.14 -3.68 17.40
CA LEU A 100 -10.83 -3.59 16.12
C LEU A 100 -12.35 -3.53 16.31
N ASP A 101 -12.90 -4.32 17.22
CA ASP A 101 -14.34 -4.42 17.40
C ASP A 101 -14.89 -3.11 18.00
N ALA A 102 -14.18 -2.51 18.97
CA ALA A 102 -14.48 -1.19 19.49
C ALA A 102 -14.37 -0.10 18.41
N ALA A 103 -13.30 -0.15 17.60
CA ALA A 103 -13.09 0.82 16.54
C ALA A 103 -14.19 0.77 15.46
N LEU A 104 -14.60 -0.43 15.06
CA LEU A 104 -15.68 -0.64 14.10
C LEU A 104 -17.03 -0.12 14.62
N GLY A 105 -17.30 -0.32 15.92
CA GLY A 105 -18.46 0.25 16.58
C GLY A 105 -18.46 1.79 16.53
N GLU A 106 -17.32 2.41 16.84
CA GLU A 106 -17.17 3.87 16.84
C GLU A 106 -17.35 4.48 15.44
N VAL A 107 -16.69 3.94 14.41
CA VAL A 107 -16.83 4.47 13.03
C VAL A 107 -18.23 4.26 12.49
N SER A 108 -18.87 3.14 12.82
CA SER A 108 -20.25 2.85 12.41
C SER A 108 -21.25 3.80 13.07
N ALA A 109 -21.07 4.09 14.37
CA ALA A 109 -21.87 5.11 15.07
C ALA A 109 -21.71 6.51 14.48
N ARG A 110 -20.59 6.77 13.77
CA ARG A 110 -20.30 8.03 13.07
C ARG A 110 -20.69 8.02 11.59
N GLY A 111 -21.34 6.95 11.11
CA GLY A 111 -21.92 6.89 9.77
C GLY A 111 -21.01 6.28 8.69
N LEU A 112 -19.81 5.80 9.03
CA LEU A 112 -19.03 4.97 8.12
C LEU A 112 -19.59 3.55 8.09
N ARG A 113 -19.46 2.87 6.95
CA ARG A 113 -19.94 1.49 6.79
C ARG A 113 -18.77 0.54 6.67
N VAL A 114 -18.86 -0.58 7.39
CA VAL A 114 -17.92 -1.69 7.24
C VAL A 114 -18.31 -2.50 6.00
N VAL A 115 -17.32 -2.89 5.20
CA VAL A 115 -17.56 -3.76 4.04
C VAL A 115 -18.11 -5.11 4.53
N PRO A 116 -19.18 -5.64 3.90
CA PRO A 116 -19.75 -6.92 4.30
C PRO A 116 -18.73 -8.06 4.29
N GLY A 117 -18.72 -8.87 5.35
CA GLY A 117 -17.83 -10.03 5.49
C GLY A 117 -16.57 -9.78 6.32
N PHE A 118 -16.29 -8.54 6.72
CA PHE A 118 -15.26 -8.20 7.70
C PHE A 118 -15.80 -8.19 9.14
N PRO A 119 -14.93 -8.30 10.17
CA PRO A 119 -13.47 -8.44 10.09
C PRO A 119 -12.99 -9.86 9.69
N VAL A 120 -11.77 -9.96 9.16
CA VAL A 120 -11.09 -11.23 8.81
C VAL A 120 -9.62 -11.20 9.22
N ASP A 121 -8.93 -12.34 9.16
CA ASP A 121 -7.48 -12.41 9.34
C ASP A 121 -6.77 -11.92 8.06
N GLY A 122 -5.84 -10.97 8.22
CA GLY A 122 -5.02 -10.38 7.16
C GLY A 122 -3.52 -10.61 7.37
N ALA A 123 -2.69 -9.89 6.62
CA ALA A 123 -1.23 -10.08 6.64
C ALA A 123 -0.56 -9.70 7.98
N HIS A 124 -1.12 -8.70 8.70
CA HIS A 124 -0.54 -8.17 9.94
C HIS A 124 -1.39 -8.43 11.20
N GLY A 125 -2.55 -9.07 11.08
CA GLY A 125 -3.50 -9.23 12.19
C GLY A 125 -4.95 -9.30 11.72
N ARG A 126 -5.90 -8.93 12.59
CA ARG A 126 -7.31 -8.83 12.22
C ARG A 126 -7.54 -7.52 11.49
N ILE A 127 -8.24 -7.57 10.36
CA ILE A 127 -8.47 -6.43 9.49
C ILE A 127 -9.95 -6.24 9.18
N ALA A 128 -10.33 -4.99 8.88
CA ALA A 128 -11.63 -4.65 8.31
C ALA A 128 -11.50 -3.48 7.35
N PHE A 129 -12.06 -3.63 6.15
CA PHE A 129 -12.21 -2.53 5.21
C PHE A 129 -13.50 -1.76 5.46
N LEU A 130 -13.42 -0.44 5.30
CA LEU A 130 -14.56 0.45 5.29
C LEU A 130 -14.94 0.80 3.83
N GLU A 131 -16.22 1.05 3.61
CA GLU A 131 -16.70 1.69 2.37
C GLU A 131 -16.01 3.06 2.20
N PRO A 132 -15.81 3.54 0.95
CA PRO A 132 -15.14 4.81 0.69
C PRO A 132 -15.75 5.95 1.51
N GLU A 133 -14.88 6.70 2.20
CA GLU A 133 -15.29 7.86 2.98
C GLU A 133 -15.94 8.91 2.04
N PRO A 134 -17.12 9.46 2.36
CA PRO A 134 -17.90 10.25 1.41
C PRO A 134 -17.25 11.52 0.87
N SER A 135 -16.39 12.20 1.64
CA SER A 135 -15.81 13.48 1.24
C SER A 135 -14.54 13.36 0.40
N THR A 136 -13.77 12.29 0.59
CA THR A 136 -12.46 12.08 -0.05
C THR A 136 -12.41 10.86 -0.96
N GLY A 137 -13.34 9.92 -0.80
CA GLY A 137 -13.28 8.61 -1.43
C GLY A 137 -12.22 7.69 -0.81
N LEU A 138 -11.65 8.03 0.36
CA LEU A 138 -10.64 7.22 1.02
C LEU A 138 -11.22 5.85 1.39
N ILE A 139 -10.58 4.79 0.90
CA ILE A 139 -10.78 3.44 1.41
C ILE A 139 -9.82 3.25 2.58
N ALA A 140 -10.39 3.13 3.78
CA ALA A 140 -9.64 2.87 4.99
C ALA A 140 -9.69 1.38 5.35
N GLU A 141 -8.55 0.81 5.67
CA GLU A 141 -8.43 -0.48 6.37
C GLU A 141 -8.11 -0.20 7.84
N LEU A 142 -8.84 -0.83 8.76
CA LEU A 142 -8.51 -0.83 10.17
C LEU A 142 -7.88 -2.18 10.52
N CYS A 143 -6.74 -2.15 11.20
CA CYS A 143 -6.00 -3.36 11.56
C CYS A 143 -5.64 -3.36 13.04
N GLU A 144 -6.08 -4.39 13.74
CA GLU A 144 -5.58 -4.75 15.06
C GLU A 144 -4.44 -5.76 14.85
N VAL A 145 -3.22 -5.30 15.12
CA VAL A 145 -2.01 -6.09 14.87
C VAL A 145 -1.92 -7.24 15.86
N GLY A 146 -1.69 -8.44 15.34
CA GLY A 146 -1.52 -9.66 16.11
C GLY A 146 -0.63 -10.65 15.39
N GLU A 147 -0.42 -11.82 15.98
CA GLU A 147 0.33 -12.89 15.30
C GLU A 147 -0.45 -13.37 14.05
N PRO A 148 0.18 -13.43 12.87
CA PRO A 148 -0.47 -14.00 11.69
C PRO A 148 -0.78 -15.47 11.94
N LYS A 149 -2.05 -15.88 11.77
CA LYS A 149 -2.45 -17.28 11.96
C LYS A 149 -1.83 -18.20 10.91
N PRO A 150 -1.51 -19.47 11.25
CA PRO A 150 -0.69 -20.38 10.44
C PRO A 150 -1.27 -20.75 9.06
N GLU A 151 -2.53 -20.44 8.78
CA GLU A 151 -3.17 -20.63 7.46
C GLU A 151 -2.62 -19.65 6.41
N ALA A 152 -2.10 -18.49 6.86
CA ALA A 152 -1.34 -17.57 6.03
C ALA A 152 0.08 -18.12 5.81
N ARG A 153 0.29 -18.80 4.67
CA ARG A 153 1.64 -19.19 4.27
C ARG A 153 2.42 -17.93 3.92
N ARG A 154 3.43 -17.58 4.72
CA ARG A 154 4.59 -16.80 4.24
C ARG A 154 5.08 -17.54 3.01
N ALA A 155 4.95 -16.92 1.83
CA ALA A 155 5.17 -17.61 0.56
C ALA A 155 6.52 -18.34 0.64
N ASP A 156 6.47 -19.67 0.52
CA ASP A 156 7.58 -20.55 0.84
C ASP A 156 8.83 -20.11 0.08
N ARG A 157 9.81 -19.58 0.83
CA ARG A 157 11.18 -19.24 0.42
C ARG A 157 11.36 -18.85 -1.05
N GLY A 158 11.05 -17.59 -1.35
CA GLY A 158 11.58 -16.95 -2.54
C GLY A 158 10.97 -15.58 -2.78
N VAL A 159 11.62 -14.52 -2.30
CA VAL A 159 11.54 -13.25 -3.03
C VAL A 159 11.98 -13.59 -4.47
N PRO A 160 11.17 -13.31 -5.50
CA PRO A 160 11.57 -13.56 -6.87
C PRO A 160 12.92 -12.88 -7.11
N ARG A 161 13.98 -13.66 -7.30
CA ARG A 161 15.26 -13.10 -7.74
C ARG A 161 15.07 -12.72 -9.20
N ALA A 162 15.05 -11.42 -9.49
CA ALA A 162 15.30 -10.95 -10.84
C ALA A 162 16.63 -11.56 -11.31
N GLU A 163 16.57 -12.41 -12.34
CA GLU A 163 17.78 -12.89 -12.99
C GLU A 163 18.58 -11.68 -13.49
N ARG A 164 19.88 -11.67 -13.20
CA ARG A 164 20.78 -10.59 -13.66
C ARG A 164 20.95 -10.70 -15.18
N GLY A 165 20.02 -10.12 -15.92
CA GLY A 165 20.19 -9.80 -17.33
C GLY A 165 21.25 -8.69 -17.45
N GLY A 166 22.30 -8.94 -18.24
CA GLY A 166 23.47 -8.09 -18.34
C GLY A 166 23.17 -6.62 -18.66
N GLU A 167 23.93 -5.72 -18.02
CA GLU A 167 23.90 -4.28 -18.28
C GLU A 167 24.19 -3.99 -19.75
N PRO A 168 23.32 -3.26 -20.47
CA PRO A 168 23.77 -2.54 -21.66
C PRO A 168 24.53 -1.28 -21.21
N LYS A 169 25.77 -1.13 -21.67
CA LYS A 169 26.58 0.08 -21.48
C LYS A 169 25.85 1.31 -22.02
N PRO A 170 25.88 2.47 -21.33
CA PRO A 170 25.37 3.70 -21.90
C PRO A 170 26.38 4.29 -22.89
N GLU A 171 26.05 4.29 -24.18
CA GLU A 171 26.73 5.14 -25.15
C GLU A 171 26.23 6.58 -25.00
N ALA A 172 27.11 7.43 -24.49
CA ALA A 172 26.90 8.87 -24.42
C ALA A 172 26.84 9.46 -25.84
N ARG A 173 25.71 10.07 -26.21
CA ARG A 173 25.67 11.05 -27.30
C ARG A 173 25.35 12.43 -26.73
N ARG A 174 26.32 13.33 -26.83
CA ARG A 174 26.16 14.76 -26.63
C ARG A 174 25.22 15.31 -27.70
N ALA A 175 24.09 15.87 -27.30
CA ALA A 175 23.32 16.76 -28.17
C ALA A 175 23.89 18.18 -28.01
N ASP A 176 24.32 18.70 -29.15
CA ASP A 176 24.97 19.98 -29.34
C ASP A 176 24.03 21.16 -29.04
N ARG A 177 24.59 22.27 -28.57
CA ARG A 177 23.86 23.48 -28.20
C ARG A 177 23.44 24.24 -29.48
N GLY A 178 22.13 24.36 -29.70
CA GLY A 178 21.57 25.30 -30.65
C GLY A 178 20.57 26.22 -29.97
N VAL A 179 21.01 27.41 -29.55
CA VAL A 179 20.13 28.51 -29.10
C VAL A 179 19.67 29.28 -30.34
N PRO A 180 18.36 29.39 -30.65
CA PRO A 180 17.91 30.28 -31.71
C PRO A 180 17.86 31.72 -31.19
N ARG A 181 18.55 32.60 -31.91
CA ARG A 181 18.50 34.06 -31.77
C ARG A 181 17.16 34.56 -32.28
N ALA A 182 16.39 35.28 -31.46
CA ALA A 182 15.24 36.04 -31.93
C ALA A 182 15.72 37.31 -32.64
N GLU A 183 15.53 37.40 -33.95
CA GLU A 183 15.72 38.63 -34.71
C GLU A 183 14.49 39.53 -34.57
N ARG A 184 14.76 40.81 -34.33
CA ARG A 184 13.80 41.91 -34.39
C ARG A 184 13.79 42.48 -35.81
N GLY A 185 12.61 42.80 -36.34
CA GLY A 185 12.46 43.87 -37.33
C GLY A 185 11.35 43.73 -38.38
N ALA A 186 10.40 44.68 -38.31
CA ALA A 186 9.58 45.28 -39.40
C ALA A 186 8.58 44.35 -40.14
N LEU A 187 7.30 44.68 -40.36
CA LEU A 187 6.51 45.92 -40.37
C LEU A 187 5.15 45.69 -39.70
#